data_AF-B6ZHR8-F1
#
_entry.id   AF-B6ZHR8-F1
#
_cell.length_a   1.000
_cell.length_b   1.000
_cell.length_c   1.000
_cell.angle_alpha   90.00
_cell.angle_beta   90.00
_cell.angle_gamma   90.00
#
_symmetry.space_group_name_H-M   'P 1'
#
loop_
_entity.id
_entity.type
_entity.pdbx_description
1 polymer ?
#
loop_
_entity_poly.entity_id
_entity_poly.type
_entity_poly.pdbx_seq_one_letter_code
_entity_poly.pdbx_strand_id
1 'polypeptide(L)'
;MKEIAIQEKDLTLQWRGNTGKLVKVRLKNTRAMEMWYNKQITEENIQEITTLNIIKNGKSLALEVYPEKSIYVKPNLGKINVPVFFIKTPINRGVFEEIFGETLKG
;
A
#
# COMPACT_ATOMS: atom_id res chain seq x y z
N MET A 1 5.71 10.26 -14.13
CA MET A 1 5.72 9.52 -12.85
C MET A 1 4.43 9.85 -12.14
N LYS A 2 3.64 8.84 -11.72
CA LYS A 2 2.35 9.03 -11.05
C LYS A 2 2.48 8.57 -9.61
N GLU A 3 2.28 9.50 -8.69
CA GLU A 3 2.29 9.25 -7.24
C GLU A 3 0.86 9.24 -6.73
N ILE A 4 0.59 8.37 -5.76
CA ILE A 4 -0.67 8.38 -5.01
C ILE A 4 -0.39 8.31 -3.50
N ALA A 5 -1.08 9.16 -2.76
CA ALA A 5 -1.03 9.19 -1.31
C ALA A 5 -2.15 8.34 -0.69
N ILE A 6 -1.79 7.47 0.25
CA ILE A 6 -2.73 6.56 0.91
C ILE A 6 -2.42 6.53 2.42
N GLN A 7 -3.46 6.62 3.25
CA GLN A 7 -3.30 6.48 4.70
C GLN A 7 -2.92 5.04 5.06
N GLU A 8 -1.95 4.86 5.96
CA GLU A 8 -1.49 3.54 6.40
C GLU A 8 -2.63 2.69 6.98
N LYS A 9 -3.57 3.32 7.69
CA LYS A 9 -4.75 2.65 8.25
C LYS A 9 -5.64 1.99 7.19
N ASP A 10 -5.53 2.40 5.92
CA ASP A 10 -6.29 1.85 4.80
C ASP A 10 -5.53 0.75 4.05
N LEU A 11 -4.32 0.40 4.52
CA LEU A 11 -3.45 -0.60 3.94
C LEU A 11 -3.35 -1.84 4.84
N THR A 12 -3.18 -2.98 4.19
CA THR A 12 -2.64 -4.21 4.78
C THR A 12 -1.23 -4.40 4.24
N LEU A 13 -0.23 -4.29 5.11
CA LEU A 13 1.18 -4.42 4.78
C LEU A 13 1.63 -5.87 4.94
N GLN A 14 2.29 -6.44 3.93
CA GLN A 14 2.88 -7.77 3.99
C GLN A 14 4.40 -7.68 4.13
N TRP A 15 4.91 -8.09 5.29
CA TRP A 15 6.33 -8.16 5.59
C TRP A 15 6.86 -9.58 5.35
N ARG A 16 8.06 -9.69 4.76
CA ARG A 16 8.77 -10.98 4.66
C ARG A 16 9.11 -11.47 6.07
N GLY A 17 8.60 -12.64 6.45
CA GLY A 17 8.84 -13.21 7.78
C GLY A 17 8.28 -12.36 8.93
N ASN A 18 7.23 -11.56 8.69
CA ASN A 18 6.58 -10.65 9.65
C ASN A 18 7.43 -9.48 10.17
N THR A 19 8.76 -9.50 10.05
CA THR A 19 9.68 -8.46 10.57
C THR A 19 10.67 -7.93 9.53
N GLY A 20 10.81 -8.61 8.39
CA GLY A 20 11.78 -8.27 7.35
C GLY A 20 11.30 -7.19 6.39
N LYS A 21 11.61 -7.36 5.11
CA LYS A 21 11.31 -6.40 4.03
C LYS A 21 9.81 -6.30 3.75
N LEU A 22 9.31 -5.09 3.47
CA LEU A 22 7.98 -4.88 2.94
C LEU A 22 7.92 -5.44 1.50
N VAL A 23 7.03 -6.42 1.27
CA VAL A 23 6.94 -7.10 -0.03
C VAL A 23 5.83 -6.50 -0.88
N LYS A 24 4.65 -6.33 -0.29
CA LYS A 24 3.48 -5.78 -0.98
C LYS A 24 2.55 -5.09 0.02
N VAL A 25 1.75 -4.18 -0.50
CA VAL A 25 0.67 -3.52 0.22
C VAL A 25 -0.64 -3.76 -0.51
N ARG A 26 -1.70 -4.00 0.25
CA ARG A 26 -3.05 -4.26 -0.27
C ARG A 26 -4.00 -3.22 0.31
N LEU A 27 -4.85 -2.62 -0.51
CA LEU A 27 -5.92 -1.76 0.01
C LEU A 27 -6.95 -2.57 0.79
N LYS A 28 -7.39 -2.01 1.92
CA LYS A 28 -8.56 -2.53 2.64
C LYS A 28 -9.83 -2.28 1.82
N ASN A 29 -10.81 -3.16 2.00
CA ASN A 29 -12.02 -3.21 1.18
C ASN A 29 -12.79 -1.87 1.13
N THR A 30 -12.97 -1.19 2.26
CA THR A 30 -13.68 0.09 2.33
C THR A 30 -13.02 1.15 1.47
N ARG A 31 -11.69 1.28 1.59
CA ARG A 31 -10.92 2.25 0.79
C ARG A 31 -10.89 1.87 -0.69
N ALA A 32 -10.77 0.58 -0.99
CA ALA A 32 -10.84 0.10 -2.37
C ALA A 32 -12.21 0.45 -3.02
N MET A 33 -13.31 0.39 -2.26
CA MET A 33 -14.65 0.72 -2.76
C MET A 33 -14.80 2.21 -3.02
N GLU A 34 -14.32 3.03 -2.09
CA GLU A 34 -14.29 4.48 -2.27
C GLU A 34 -13.46 4.88 -3.50
N MET A 35 -12.26 4.30 -3.65
CA MET A 35 -11.39 4.58 -4.78
C MET A 35 -11.96 4.11 -6.13
N TRP A 36 -12.67 2.97 -6.13
CA TRP A 36 -13.35 2.47 -7.32
C TRP A 36 -14.50 3.38 -7.73
N TYR A 37 -15.35 3.80 -6.79
CA TYR A 37 -16.45 4.74 -7.06
C TYR A 37 -15.94 6.07 -7.61
N ASN A 38 -14.85 6.58 -7.04
CA ASN A 38 -14.22 7.84 -7.45
C ASN A 38 -13.29 7.71 -8.67
N LYS A 39 -13.13 6.51 -9.25
CA LYS A 39 -12.18 6.20 -10.33
C LYS A 39 -10.74 6.67 -10.04
N GLN A 40 -10.34 6.68 -8.77
CA GLN A 40 -9.00 7.12 -8.35
C GLN A 40 -7.93 6.11 -8.77
N ILE A 41 -8.22 4.82 -8.54
CA ILE A 41 -7.41 3.70 -9.02
C ILE A 41 -8.39 2.77 -9.74
N THR A 42 -8.05 2.40 -10.97
CA THR A 42 -8.82 1.49 -11.82
C THR A 42 -7.90 0.44 -12.42
N GLU A 43 -8.47 -0.62 -13.01
CA GLU A 43 -7.68 -1.67 -13.66
C GLU A 43 -6.83 -1.11 -14.82
N GLU A 44 -7.31 -0.07 -15.49
CA GLU A 44 -6.62 0.59 -16.60
C GLU A 44 -5.44 1.46 -16.15
N ASN A 45 -5.53 2.07 -14.96
CA ASN A 45 -4.57 3.09 -14.53
C ASN A 45 -3.65 2.65 -13.38
N ILE A 46 -3.89 1.48 -12.78
CA ILE A 46 -3.13 1.01 -11.61
C ILE A 46 -1.63 0.85 -11.91
N GLN A 47 -1.30 0.43 -13.14
CA GLN A 47 0.09 0.26 -13.58
C GLN A 47 0.79 1.57 -13.96
N GLU A 48 0.08 2.69 -13.99
CA GLU A 48 0.70 4.02 -14.15
C GLU A 48 1.36 4.49 -12.85
N ILE A 49 0.91 3.96 -11.70
CA ILE A 49 1.39 4.35 -10.37
C ILE A 49 2.81 3.83 -10.18
N THR A 50 3.75 4.75 -10.02
CA THR A 50 5.17 4.45 -9.79
C THR A 50 5.57 4.58 -8.33
N THR A 51 4.82 5.35 -7.55
CA THR A 51 5.15 5.68 -6.16
C THR A 51 3.89 5.68 -5.29
N LEU A 52 3.96 4.98 -4.16
CA LEU A 52 2.98 5.07 -3.08
C LEU A 52 3.54 5.94 -1.97
N ASN A 53 2.81 7.00 -1.63
CA ASN A 53 3.12 7.84 -0.49
C ASN A 53 2.23 7.44 0.69
N ILE A 54 2.81 6.69 1.63
CA ILE A 54 2.10 6.21 2.82
C ILE A 54 2.06 7.33 3.86
N ILE A 55 0.86 7.68 4.31
CA ILE A 55 0.64 8.73 5.32
C ILE A 55 0.18 8.12 6.64
N LYS A 56 0.81 8.52 7.75
CA LYS A 56 0.40 8.15 9.11
C LYS A 56 0.96 9.14 10.12
N ASN A 57 0.17 9.51 11.13
CA ASN A 57 0.57 10.39 12.23
C ASN A 57 1.22 11.73 11.77
N GLY A 58 0.69 12.33 10.70
CA GLY A 58 1.24 13.57 10.13
C GLY A 58 2.58 13.42 9.40
N LYS A 59 3.11 12.19 9.29
CA LYS A 59 4.32 11.84 8.54
C LYS A 59 3.97 11.16 7.23
N SER A 60 4.90 11.21 6.29
CA SER A 60 4.78 10.64 4.94
C SER A 60 6.01 9.83 4.58
N LEU A 61 5.81 8.71 3.89
CA LEU A 61 6.88 7.86 3.37
C LEU A 61 6.57 7.47 1.92
N ALA A 62 7.37 7.99 0.99
CA ALA A 62 7.29 7.63 -0.42
C ALA A 62 8.05 6.32 -0.69
N LEU A 63 7.37 5.34 -1.27
CA LEU A 63 7.93 4.05 -1.67
C LEU A 63 7.66 3.82 -3.15
N GLU A 64 8.70 3.56 -3.92
CA GLU A 64 8.56 3.09 -5.29
C GLU A 64 7.90 1.70 -5.29
N VAL A 65 7.06 1.47 -6.30
CA VAL A 65 6.46 0.17 -6.57
C VAL A 65 7.03 -0.42 -7.85
N TYR A 66 6.78 -1.70 -8.09
CA TYR A 66 6.90 -2.33 -9.40
C TYR A 66 5.58 -2.14 -10.15
N PRO A 67 5.45 -1.16 -11.05
CA PRO A 67 4.16 -0.82 -11.65
C PRO A 67 3.58 -1.98 -12.44
N GLU A 68 4.44 -2.73 -13.15
CA GLU A 68 4.09 -3.90 -13.95
C GLU A 68 3.55 -5.08 -13.14
N LYS A 69 3.76 -5.07 -11.81
CA LYS A 69 3.25 -6.10 -10.89
C LYS A 69 1.99 -5.64 -10.14
N SER A 70 1.57 -4.40 -10.32
CA SER A 70 0.40 -3.87 -9.62
C SER A 70 -0.88 -4.45 -10.23
N ILE A 71 -1.73 -5.02 -9.38
CA ILE A 71 -2.87 -5.85 -9.80
C ILE A 71 -4.08 -5.67 -8.90
N TYR A 72 -5.24 -6.06 -9.42
CA TYR A 72 -6.46 -6.24 -8.64
C TYR A 72 -6.60 -7.69 -8.20
N VAL A 73 -6.92 -7.91 -6.92
CA VAL A 73 -7.16 -9.25 -6.37
C VAL A 73 -8.55 -9.36 -5.79
N LYS A 74 -9.18 -10.53 -5.96
CA LYS A 74 -10.47 -10.83 -5.35
C LYS A 74 -10.34 -10.83 -3.82
N PRO A 75 -11.23 -10.14 -3.08
CA PRO A 75 -11.13 -10.11 -1.63
C PRO A 75 -11.73 -11.38 -1.01
N ASN A 76 -11.27 -11.72 0.20
CA ASN A 76 -11.88 -12.80 0.99
C ASN A 76 -13.33 -12.45 1.41
N LEU A 77 -13.60 -11.16 1.61
CA LEU A 77 -14.91 -10.60 1.99
C LEU A 77 -15.13 -9.34 1.17
N GLY A 78 -16.31 -9.18 0.55
CA GLY A 78 -16.64 -8.01 -0.28
C GLY A 78 -16.91 -8.35 -1.75
N LYS A 79 -17.44 -7.36 -2.49
CA LYS A 79 -17.91 -7.55 -3.88
C LYS A 79 -16.95 -7.04 -4.96
N ILE A 80 -15.93 -6.26 -4.58
CA ILE A 80 -15.02 -5.62 -5.54
C ILE A 80 -13.60 -6.17 -5.39
N ASN A 81 -12.89 -6.27 -6.50
CA ASN A 81 -11.45 -6.54 -6.45
C ASN A 81 -10.74 -5.36 -5.76
N VAL A 82 -9.64 -5.65 -5.07
CA VAL A 82 -8.86 -4.62 -4.36
C VAL A 82 -7.46 -4.47 -4.96
N PRO A 83 -6.94 -3.23 -5.06
CA PRO A 83 -5.58 -2.97 -5.50
C PRO A 83 -4.52 -3.59 -4.59
N VAL A 84 -3.49 -4.15 -5.22
CA VAL A 84 -2.27 -4.64 -4.60
C VAL A 84 -1.07 -4.07 -5.34
N PHE A 85 -0.13 -3.51 -4.58
CA PHE A 85 1.11 -2.95 -5.09
C PHE A 85 2.30 -3.71 -4.51
N PHE A 86 3.25 -4.09 -5.36
CA PHE A 86 4.51 -4.71 -4.94
C PHE A 86 5.56 -3.64 -4.74
N ILE A 87 6.19 -3.63 -3.56
CA ILE A 87 7.11 -2.57 -3.17
C ILE A 87 8.50 -2.83 -3.76
N LYS A 88 9.04 -1.84 -4.45
CA LYS A 88 10.39 -1.83 -5.03
C LYS A 88 11.41 -1.22 -4.07
N THR A 89 11.07 -0.12 -3.39
CA THR A 89 11.96 0.49 -2.40
C THR A 89 12.20 -0.46 -1.23
N PRO A 90 13.45 -0.84 -0.94
CA PRO A 90 13.73 -1.74 0.16
C PRO A 90 13.52 -1.03 1.50
N ILE A 91 12.57 -1.52 2.30
CA ILE A 91 12.34 -1.06 3.67
C ILE A 91 12.00 -2.23 4.59
N ASN A 92 12.61 -2.25 5.77
CA ASN A 92 12.32 -3.23 6.82
C ASN A 92 11.31 -2.70 7.82
N ARG A 93 10.61 -3.61 8.51
CA ARG A 93 9.56 -3.26 9.46
C ARG A 93 10.02 -2.33 10.58
N GLY A 94 11.17 -2.59 11.19
CA GLY A 94 11.68 -1.74 12.28
C GLY A 94 11.90 -0.29 11.86
N VAL A 95 12.47 -0.05 10.67
CA VAL A 95 12.67 1.30 10.12
C VAL A 95 11.33 1.97 9.81
N PHE A 96 10.37 1.22 9.27
CA PHE A 96 9.03 1.73 9.00
C PHE A 96 8.30 2.16 10.27
N GLU A 97 8.36 1.33 11.33
CA GLU A 97 7.75 1.62 12.63
C GLU A 97 8.42 2.83 13.31
N GLU A 98 9.75 2.95 13.23
CA GLU A 98 10.50 4.12 13.70
C GLU A 98 10.06 5.41 12.99
N ILE A 99 9.96 5.37 11.65
CA ILE A 99 9.48 6.51 10.85
C ILE A 99 8.11 6.96 11.35
N PHE A 100 7.16 6.04 11.53
CA PHE A 100 5.79 6.40 11.93
C PHE A 100 5.55 6.52 13.44
N GLY A 101 6.59 6.33 14.25
CA GLY A 101 6.54 6.49 15.71
C GLY A 101 5.80 5.37 16.43
N GLU A 102 5.76 4.16 15.88
CA GLU A 102 5.31 2.98 16.60
C GLU A 102 6.50 2.40 17.39
N THR A 103 6.50 2.57 18.70
CA THR A 103 7.44 1.87 19.56
C THR A 103 7.12 0.38 19.47
N LEU A 104 8.08 -0.43 19.01
CA LEU A 104 8.03 -1.89 19.15
C LEU A 104 7.76 -2.19 20.64
N LYS A 105 6.52 -2.58 20.97
CA LYS A 105 6.24 -3.17 22.28
C LYS A 105 6.93 -4.54 22.25
N GLY A 106 8.14 -4.59 22.82
CA GLY A 106 8.89 -5.81 23.08
C GLY A 106 8.17 -6.73 24.05
#